data_AF-A0A2G2VEI2-F1
#
_entry.id   AF-A0A2G2VEI2-F1
#
_cell.length_a   1.000
_cell.length_b   1.000
_cell.length_c   1.000
_cell.angle_alpha   90.00
_cell.angle_beta   90.00
_cell.angle_gamma   90.00
#
_symmetry.space_group_name_H-M   'P 1'
#
loop_
_entity.id
_entity.type
_entity.pdbx_description
1 polymer ?
#
loop_
_entity_poly.entity_id
_entity_poly.type
_entity_poly.pdbx_seq_one_letter_code
_entity_poly.pdbx_strand_id
1 'polypeptide(L)'
;MKPEFQTCWECACPYQTGWRCVCRTSSAPPEKLRFTPVGFTENGSATFLSTGNPCLDFFFHVVPDTPPQELLQRLQLSWKHNALITLKLICNLRGVRGIGKSQKEGFYSAALWLHKHHPTTLACNIEAIADFGYFKDVLEILYRLLEGDEVRMKEKKKWLKKKGKGLLEGLKEKKDSGIPKRKTNVVQWEKTLDKADKFLDRYTHDYNFHYLYEKVSVFFADALWEDMELYNEGKFHELSLAAKWCPSLDSSYDRNSLRKEVLVPLRKVLEIPEVYICENKWEELPYKHVPSVAMRMYMNLFYKHDKKRFEQYLKDVESGETTIAAGALLPHEIIASLQNSTGPEVAELQWNRMVDDFAKKGKLTNCMAICDVSGSMRGTPMEVCVALGLLISEISEEPWKGKLITFSTDPEFHIVKGKRLSQKTNFIRKMDWDGSTDFQKVFDKILEVAVRGNLREEQMIKRLFVFSDMEFDQASASPWDTDYQVIRRKFKRKGYNRVPEIVFWNLRNSRATPVPSKQQVALVSGFSKNLVTVFLEEGEILSPEAVMMQAISGDEYQKLVVFEL
;
A
#
# COMPACT_ATOMS: atom_id res chain seq x y z
N MET A 1 -30.28 -54.47 22.80
CA MET A 1 -29.55 -55.75 22.91
C MET A 1 -29.15 -56.19 21.51
N LYS A 2 -27.90 -56.62 21.35
CA LYS A 2 -27.20 -57.09 20.13
C LYS A 2 -26.79 -56.01 19.10
N PRO A 3 -25.48 -55.93 18.77
CA PRO A 3 -24.95 -55.22 17.61
C PRO A 3 -24.87 -56.17 16.40
N GLU A 4 -25.15 -55.66 15.20
CA GLU A 4 -24.88 -56.36 13.93
C GLU A 4 -24.15 -55.46 12.95
N PHE A 5 -23.23 -56.11 12.24
CA PHE A 5 -22.13 -55.62 11.41
C PHE A 5 -22.58 -54.79 10.20
N GLN A 6 -21.73 -53.82 9.82
CA GLN A 6 -21.51 -53.53 8.40
C GLN A 6 -20.00 -53.48 8.11
N THR A 7 -19.60 -54.41 7.26
CA THR A 7 -18.29 -54.66 6.68
C THR A 7 -17.94 -53.58 5.65
N CYS A 8 -16.71 -53.05 5.73
CA CYS A 8 -16.12 -52.25 4.65
C CYS A 8 -15.24 -53.19 3.79
N TRP A 9 -15.62 -53.36 2.53
CA TRP A 9 -14.78 -53.99 1.50
C TRP A 9 -14.12 -52.90 0.65
N GLU A 10 -12.97 -53.24 0.07
CA GLU A 10 -12.22 -52.51 -0.96
C GLU A 10 -11.11 -51.57 -0.49
N CYS A 11 -9.91 -52.15 -0.32
CA CYS A 11 -8.66 -51.56 -0.79
C CYS A 11 -7.70 -52.68 -1.16
N ALA A 12 -7.67 -53.03 -2.46
CA ALA A 12 -6.67 -53.89 -3.05
C ALA A 12 -5.46 -53.03 -3.46
N CYS A 13 -4.31 -53.24 -2.84
CA CYS A 13 -3.02 -52.84 -3.41
C CYS A 13 -1.96 -53.92 -3.07
N PRO A 14 -1.26 -54.48 -4.08
CA PRO A 14 -0.34 -55.58 -3.89
C PRO A 14 1.09 -55.09 -3.60
N TYR A 15 1.89 -56.00 -3.04
CA TYR A 15 3.35 -55.95 -2.81
C TYR A 15 3.87 -55.39 -1.48
N GLN A 16 4.03 -56.35 -0.56
CA GLN A 16 5.15 -56.60 0.36
C GLN A 16 6.35 -55.63 0.28
N THR A 17 6.67 -54.96 1.40
CA THR A 17 7.81 -55.34 2.26
C THR A 17 7.90 -54.42 3.49
N GLY A 18 7.85 -55.02 4.68
CA GLY A 18 8.51 -54.53 5.90
C GLY A 18 7.89 -53.34 6.63
N TRP A 19 7.83 -53.48 7.96
CA TRP A 19 7.61 -52.46 9.00
C TRP A 19 6.20 -52.40 9.60
N ARG A 20 6.20 -52.70 10.91
CA ARG A 20 5.05 -52.88 11.81
C ARG A 20 4.18 -51.62 11.88
N CYS A 21 2.91 -51.74 11.52
CA CYS A 21 1.91 -50.73 11.78
C CYS A 21 1.40 -50.87 13.22
N VAL A 22 1.82 -49.98 14.12
CA VAL A 22 1.24 -49.85 15.46
C VAL A 22 0.06 -48.90 15.36
N CYS A 23 -1.16 -49.46 15.39
CA CYS A 23 -2.38 -48.67 15.48
C CYS A 23 -2.47 -47.99 16.85
N ARG A 24 -2.12 -46.70 16.95
CA ARG A 24 -2.57 -45.84 18.05
C ARG A 24 -3.90 -45.19 17.66
N THR A 25 -4.96 -45.67 18.29
CA THR A 25 -6.23 -44.95 18.41
C THR A 25 -5.98 -43.62 19.11
N SER A 26 -6.03 -42.51 18.37
CA SER A 26 -6.06 -41.15 18.90
C SER A 26 -7.34 -40.48 18.41
N SER A 27 -8.45 -40.78 19.07
CA SER A 27 -9.63 -39.92 19.01
C SER A 27 -9.33 -38.66 19.83
N ALA A 28 -8.74 -37.65 19.19
CA ALA A 28 -8.73 -36.30 19.73
C ALA A 28 -10.20 -35.80 19.77
N PRO A 29 -10.64 -35.09 20.82
CA PRO A 29 -11.95 -34.48 20.82
C PRO A 29 -12.04 -33.47 19.67
N PRO A 30 -13.23 -33.23 19.08
CA PRO A 30 -13.40 -32.14 18.13
C PRO A 30 -12.98 -30.84 18.82
N GLU A 31 -12.08 -30.12 18.15
CA GLU A 31 -11.58 -28.82 18.56
C GLU A 31 -12.80 -27.93 18.89
N LYS A 32 -12.91 -27.49 20.15
CA LYS A 32 -13.98 -26.59 20.58
C LYS A 32 -14.00 -25.41 19.62
N LEU A 33 -15.13 -25.19 18.93
CA LEU A 33 -15.43 -23.96 18.20
C LEU A 33 -15.09 -22.78 19.13
N ARG A 34 -13.95 -22.14 18.89
CA ARG A 34 -13.56 -20.93 19.60
C ARG A 34 -14.52 -19.85 19.11
N PHE A 35 -15.47 -19.47 19.97
CA PHE A 35 -16.26 -18.28 19.73
C PHE A 35 -15.29 -17.10 19.59
N THR A 36 -15.21 -16.50 18.40
CA THR A 36 -14.46 -15.27 18.18
C THR A 36 -15.11 -14.18 19.03
N PRO A 37 -14.35 -13.45 19.87
CA PRO A 37 -14.91 -12.39 20.69
C PRO A 37 -15.51 -11.32 19.77
N VAL A 38 -16.84 -11.20 19.80
CA VAL A 38 -17.55 -10.10 19.14
C VAL A 38 -17.47 -8.91 20.10
N GLY A 39 -17.04 -7.77 19.59
CA GLY A 39 -17.08 -6.51 20.31
C GLY A 39 -17.70 -5.43 19.44
N PHE A 40 -17.61 -4.22 19.93
CA PHE A 40 -18.13 -3.06 19.26
C PHE A 40 -16.97 -2.20 18.79
N THR A 41 -17.07 -1.71 17.57
CA THR A 41 -16.18 -0.66 17.07
C THR A 41 -16.39 0.63 17.87
N GLU A 42 -15.55 1.64 17.64
CA GLU A 42 -15.71 2.99 18.23
C GLU A 42 -17.08 3.62 17.93
N ASN A 43 -17.76 3.14 16.88
CA ASN A 43 -19.07 3.61 16.46
C ASN A 43 -20.21 2.70 16.91
N GLY A 44 -19.94 1.53 17.51
CA GLY A 44 -20.99 0.71 18.11
C GLY A 44 -21.55 -0.43 17.25
N SER A 45 -20.98 -0.79 16.08
CA SER A 45 -21.43 -2.00 15.37
C SER A 45 -20.62 -3.23 15.78
N ALA A 46 -21.26 -4.40 15.62
CA ALA A 46 -20.66 -5.67 15.90
C ALA A 46 -19.46 -5.91 14.97
N THR A 47 -18.27 -6.08 15.55
CA THR A 47 -17.07 -6.51 14.85
C THR A 47 -16.42 -7.66 15.60
N PHE A 48 -15.66 -8.50 14.91
CA PHE A 48 -14.79 -9.44 15.61
C PHE A 48 -13.58 -8.67 16.17
N LEU A 49 -13.44 -8.64 17.51
CA LEU A 49 -12.31 -7.99 18.21
C LEU A 49 -10.96 -8.64 17.88
N SER A 50 -11.02 -9.89 17.46
CA SER A 50 -9.92 -10.67 16.91
C SER A 50 -10.53 -11.70 15.97
N THR A 51 -9.87 -11.92 14.84
CA THR A 51 -10.19 -13.01 13.92
C THR A 51 -9.88 -14.38 14.51
N GLY A 52 -9.21 -14.43 15.67
CA GLY A 52 -8.61 -15.64 16.22
C GLY A 52 -7.22 -15.93 15.64
N ASN A 53 -6.79 -15.19 14.61
CA ASN A 53 -5.49 -15.29 13.95
C ASN A 53 -4.70 -13.97 14.16
N PRO A 54 -3.70 -13.96 15.06
CA PRO A 54 -2.88 -12.78 15.33
C PRO A 54 -2.15 -12.20 14.11
N CYS A 55 -1.79 -13.03 13.11
CA CYS A 55 -1.19 -12.54 11.86
C CYS A 55 -2.21 -11.77 11.02
N LEU A 56 -3.46 -12.24 10.99
CA LEU A 56 -4.55 -11.57 10.29
C LEU A 56 -4.91 -10.25 10.97
N ASP A 57 -4.96 -10.24 12.31
CA ASP A 57 -5.17 -9.04 13.11
C ASP A 57 -4.03 -8.02 12.89
N PHE A 58 -2.78 -8.47 12.76
CA PHE A 58 -1.66 -7.61 12.39
C PHE A 58 -1.84 -7.03 10.97
N PHE A 59 -2.26 -7.86 10.02
CA PHE A 59 -2.47 -7.44 8.64
C PHE A 59 -3.59 -6.40 8.49
N PHE A 60 -4.67 -6.43 9.28
CA PHE A 60 -5.73 -5.44 9.13
C PHE A 60 -5.59 -4.23 10.07
N HIS A 61 -5.09 -4.41 11.28
CA HIS A 61 -5.10 -3.34 12.28
C HIS A 61 -3.82 -2.49 12.33
N VAL A 62 -2.74 -2.91 11.66
CA VAL A 62 -1.53 -2.08 11.53
C VAL A 62 -1.67 -1.14 10.32
N VAL A 63 -1.95 0.12 10.64
CA VAL A 63 -2.22 1.26 9.75
C VAL A 63 -1.24 2.42 10.04
N PRO A 64 -1.11 3.45 9.16
CA PRO A 64 -0.13 4.51 9.35
C PRO A 64 -0.19 5.26 10.69
N ASP A 65 -1.38 5.35 11.29
CA ASP A 65 -1.61 6.06 12.57
C ASP A 65 -1.63 5.12 13.79
N THR A 66 -1.29 3.83 13.63
CA THR A 66 -1.22 2.89 14.75
C THR A 66 -0.14 3.32 15.74
N PRO A 67 -0.46 3.46 17.04
CA PRO A 67 0.53 3.77 18.06
C PRO A 67 1.68 2.74 18.10
N PRO A 68 2.94 3.14 18.30
CA PRO A 68 4.07 2.21 18.31
C PRO A 68 3.90 1.05 19.30
N GLN A 69 3.33 1.31 20.48
CA GLN A 69 3.09 0.29 21.50
C GLN A 69 2.10 -0.78 21.03
N GLU A 70 1.03 -0.37 20.34
CA GLU A 70 0.03 -1.29 19.80
C GLU A 70 0.64 -2.12 18.65
N LEU A 71 1.44 -1.50 17.79
CA LEU A 71 2.17 -2.20 16.73
C LEU A 71 3.08 -3.28 17.32
N LEU A 72 3.90 -2.96 18.32
CA LEU A 72 4.84 -3.90 18.94
C LEU A 72 4.11 -5.05 19.65
N GLN A 73 2.97 -4.77 20.30
CA GLN A 73 2.16 -5.80 20.95
C GLN A 73 1.59 -6.78 19.92
N ARG A 74 1.00 -6.28 18.82
CA ARG A 74 0.47 -7.11 17.75
C ARG A 74 1.56 -7.92 17.08
N LEU A 75 2.72 -7.32 16.87
CA LEU A 75 3.89 -7.97 16.28
C LEU A 75 4.41 -9.13 17.13
N GLN A 76 4.43 -8.96 18.45
CA GLN A 76 4.81 -10.03 19.37
C GLN A 76 3.79 -11.19 19.37
N LEU A 77 2.50 -10.88 19.26
CA LEU A 77 1.43 -11.89 19.19
C LEU A 77 1.47 -12.65 17.86
N SER A 78 1.63 -11.94 16.74
CA SER A 78 1.72 -12.55 15.42
C SER A 78 2.98 -13.40 15.28
N TRP A 79 4.13 -12.94 15.77
CA TRP A 79 5.38 -13.70 15.72
C TRP A 79 5.28 -15.04 16.45
N LYS A 80 4.68 -15.03 17.66
CA LYS A 80 4.40 -16.26 18.43
C LYS A 80 3.44 -17.21 17.72
N HIS A 81 2.54 -16.67 16.90
CA HIS A 81 1.57 -17.48 16.15
C HIS A 81 2.21 -18.11 14.90
N ASN A 82 2.89 -17.30 14.09
CA ASN A 82 3.63 -17.76 12.92
C ASN A 82 4.74 -16.75 12.58
N ALA A 83 5.98 -17.09 12.88
CA ALA A 83 7.14 -16.22 12.67
C ALA A 83 7.37 -15.89 11.19
N LEU A 84 7.21 -16.86 10.28
CA LEU A 84 7.43 -16.65 8.84
C LEU A 84 6.39 -15.74 8.23
N ILE A 85 5.10 -15.99 8.50
CA ILE A 85 4.03 -15.09 8.06
C ILE A 85 4.24 -13.70 8.66
N THR A 86 4.64 -13.60 9.92
CA THR A 86 4.90 -12.30 10.55
C THR A 86 6.08 -11.58 9.89
N LEU A 87 7.17 -12.27 9.56
CA LEU A 87 8.27 -11.68 8.80
C LEU A 87 7.80 -11.16 7.43
N LYS A 88 6.99 -11.95 6.71
CA LYS A 88 6.35 -11.53 5.46
C LYS A 88 5.49 -10.28 5.68
N LEU A 89 4.71 -10.21 6.77
CA LEU A 89 3.89 -9.05 7.10
C LEU A 89 4.71 -7.80 7.46
N ILE A 90 5.88 -7.97 8.10
CA ILE A 90 6.82 -6.87 8.35
C ILE A 90 7.33 -6.30 7.02
N CYS A 91 7.77 -7.16 6.10
CA CYS A 91 8.17 -6.75 4.75
C CYS A 91 7.01 -6.14 3.95
N ASN A 92 5.79 -6.66 4.13
CA ASN A 92 4.57 -6.11 3.55
C ASN A 92 4.30 -4.68 4.02
N LEU A 93 4.62 -4.30 5.27
CA LEU A 93 4.53 -2.89 5.70
C LEU A 93 5.40 -2.00 4.82
N ARG A 94 6.60 -2.44 4.44
CA ARG A 94 7.53 -1.60 3.67
C ARG A 94 7.21 -1.51 2.20
N GLY A 95 6.70 -2.57 1.58
CA GLY A 95 6.59 -2.73 0.13
C GLY A 95 6.09 -1.48 -0.62
N VAL A 96 6.89 -0.97 -1.57
CA VAL A 96 6.61 0.30 -2.31
C VAL A 96 6.14 0.10 -3.76
N ARG A 97 6.48 -1.04 -4.37
CA ARG A 97 6.26 -1.32 -5.79
C ARG A 97 4.93 -2.04 -6.07
N GLY A 98 3.90 -1.80 -5.26
CA GLY A 98 2.62 -2.52 -5.36
C GLY A 98 2.60 -3.88 -4.64
N ILE A 99 3.72 -4.23 -4.00
CA ILE A 99 3.86 -5.46 -3.22
C ILE A 99 3.56 -5.26 -1.72
N GLY A 100 3.36 -4.03 -1.22
CA GLY A 100 3.10 -3.76 0.20
C GLY A 100 2.32 -2.47 0.51
N LYS A 101 2.15 -2.20 1.80
CA LYS A 101 1.37 -1.07 2.35
C LYS A 101 2.11 0.27 2.33
N SER A 102 3.40 0.31 1.99
CA SER A 102 4.22 1.53 2.00
C SER A 102 4.23 2.30 3.34
N GLN A 103 4.00 1.62 4.46
CA GLN A 103 4.06 2.13 5.83
C GLN A 103 5.50 2.13 6.37
N LYS A 104 6.23 3.21 6.04
CA LYS A 104 7.64 3.39 6.39
C LYS A 104 7.93 3.33 7.90
N GLU A 105 7.20 4.09 8.72
CA GLU A 105 7.51 4.19 10.16
C GLU A 105 7.16 2.90 10.93
N GLY A 106 6.04 2.27 10.57
CA GLY A 106 5.67 0.96 11.12
C GLY A 106 6.69 -0.12 10.77
N PHE A 107 7.22 -0.11 9.54
CA PHE A 107 8.30 -1.01 9.15
C PHE A 107 9.57 -0.82 9.98
N TYR A 108 10.07 0.41 10.18
CA TYR A 108 11.29 0.59 10.96
C TYR A 108 11.09 0.22 12.43
N SER A 109 9.92 0.51 13.00
CA SER A 109 9.59 0.07 14.36
C SER A 109 9.68 -1.46 14.48
N ALA A 110 9.13 -2.18 13.49
CA ALA A 110 9.21 -3.64 13.39
C ALA A 110 10.65 -4.14 13.14
N ALA A 111 11.45 -3.47 12.32
CA ALA A 111 12.84 -3.83 12.05
C ALA A 111 13.72 -3.67 13.29
N LEU A 112 13.53 -2.60 14.07
CA LEU A 112 14.22 -2.40 15.36
C LEU A 112 13.81 -3.48 16.38
N TRP A 113 12.55 -3.89 16.38
CA TRP A 113 12.09 -5.01 17.18
C TRP A 113 12.75 -6.33 16.75
N LEU A 114 12.85 -6.59 15.44
CA LEU A 114 13.56 -7.76 14.91
C LEU A 114 15.03 -7.75 15.32
N HIS A 115 15.72 -6.61 15.26
CA HIS A 115 17.12 -6.50 15.74
C HIS A 115 17.24 -6.90 17.21
N LYS A 116 16.29 -6.46 18.04
CA LYS A 116 16.29 -6.72 19.48
C LYS A 116 15.97 -8.18 19.83
N HIS A 117 15.05 -8.82 19.12
CA HIS A 117 14.49 -10.13 19.50
C HIS A 117 14.91 -11.28 18.58
N HIS A 118 15.16 -11.00 17.30
CA HIS A 118 15.51 -11.97 16.26
C HIS A 118 16.62 -11.42 15.32
N PRO A 119 17.80 -11.04 15.88
CA PRO A 119 18.84 -10.31 15.16
C PRO A 119 19.35 -11.05 13.92
N THR A 120 19.53 -12.37 14.01
CA THR A 120 19.95 -13.22 12.89
C THR A 120 18.93 -13.20 11.76
N THR A 121 17.64 -13.25 12.09
CA THR A 121 16.58 -13.18 11.07
C THR A 121 16.60 -11.83 10.36
N LEU A 122 16.79 -10.72 11.06
CA LEU A 122 16.94 -9.42 10.40
C LEU A 122 18.15 -9.38 9.47
N ALA A 123 19.31 -9.78 9.98
CA ALA A 123 20.59 -9.66 9.27
C ALA A 123 20.68 -10.57 8.03
N CYS A 124 20.12 -11.78 8.09
CA CYS A 124 20.14 -12.72 6.96
C CYS A 124 19.12 -12.38 5.87
N ASN A 125 18.15 -11.51 6.11
CA ASN A 125 17.12 -11.12 5.14
C ASN A 125 17.35 -9.72 4.54
N ILE A 126 18.55 -9.14 4.70
CA ILE A 126 18.85 -7.76 4.26
C ILE A 126 18.63 -7.53 2.77
N GLU A 127 19.04 -8.50 1.95
CA GLU A 127 18.84 -8.47 0.50
C GLU A 127 17.35 -8.45 0.15
N ALA A 128 16.57 -9.41 0.69
CA ALA A 128 15.12 -9.46 0.50
C ALA A 128 14.44 -8.16 0.99
N ILE A 129 14.86 -7.61 2.14
CA ILE A 129 14.34 -6.35 2.68
C ILE A 129 14.59 -5.17 1.72
N ALA A 130 15.76 -5.13 1.06
CA ALA A 130 16.10 -4.10 0.07
C ALA A 130 15.21 -4.19 -1.19
N ASP A 131 14.79 -5.40 -1.57
CA ASP A 131 13.83 -5.64 -2.67
C ASP A 131 12.43 -5.12 -2.34
N PHE A 132 11.96 -5.31 -1.10
CA PHE A 132 10.64 -4.77 -0.68
C PHE A 132 10.61 -3.24 -0.67
N GLY A 133 11.67 -2.63 -0.14
CA GLY A 133 11.81 -1.19 -0.05
C GLY A 133 12.77 -0.62 -1.10
N TYR A 134 13.78 0.07 -0.59
CA TYR A 134 14.93 0.58 -1.31
C TYR A 134 16.18 0.22 -0.51
N PHE A 135 17.33 0.20 -1.16
CA PHE A 135 18.62 -0.05 -0.50
C PHE A 135 18.92 0.93 0.65
N LYS A 136 18.36 2.14 0.65
CA LYS A 136 18.48 3.06 1.81
C LYS A 136 17.80 2.57 3.08
N ASP A 137 16.86 1.64 3.00
CA ASP A 137 16.09 1.21 4.16
C ASP A 137 16.97 0.44 5.15
N VAL A 138 17.91 -0.37 4.64
CA VAL A 138 18.87 -1.10 5.48
C VAL A 138 19.85 -0.15 6.16
N LEU A 139 20.21 0.96 5.51
CA LEU A 139 21.00 2.04 6.10
C LEU A 139 20.22 2.83 7.16
N GLU A 140 18.93 3.10 6.92
CA GLU A 140 18.07 3.80 7.88
C GLU A 140 17.85 2.97 9.16
N ILE A 141 17.80 1.63 9.04
CA ILE A 141 17.76 0.72 10.21
C ILE A 141 19.03 0.90 11.06
N LEU A 142 20.22 0.82 10.46
CA LEU A 142 21.49 1.04 11.16
C LEU A 142 21.54 2.43 11.81
N TYR A 143 21.10 3.45 11.09
CA TYR A 143 21.06 4.83 11.58
C TYR A 143 20.15 4.99 12.80
N ARG A 144 18.96 4.38 12.79
CA ARG A 144 18.01 4.41 13.92
C ARG A 144 18.50 3.57 15.10
N LEU A 145 19.23 2.48 14.86
CA LEU A 145 19.88 1.73 15.93
C LEU A 145 20.89 2.63 16.66
N LEU A 146 21.70 3.41 15.93
CA LEU A 146 22.72 4.30 16.51
C LEU A 146 22.14 5.54 17.22
N GLU A 147 21.22 6.25 16.58
CA GLU A 147 20.74 7.56 17.06
C GLU A 147 19.40 7.50 17.82
N GLY A 148 18.74 6.33 17.79
CA GLY A 148 17.43 6.08 18.36
C GLY A 148 16.29 6.20 17.34
N ASP A 149 15.20 5.49 17.61
CA ASP A 149 14.05 5.34 16.70
C ASP A 149 13.43 6.69 16.28
N GLU A 150 13.29 7.62 17.24
CA GLU A 150 12.67 8.93 16.98
C GLU A 150 13.60 9.97 16.33
N VAL A 151 14.81 9.60 15.92
CA VAL A 151 15.83 10.55 15.44
C VAL A 151 15.29 11.43 14.31
N ARG A 152 14.60 10.85 13.31
CA ARG A 152 14.03 11.58 12.18
C ARG A 152 12.94 12.56 12.59
N MET A 153 12.11 12.19 13.57
CA MET A 153 11.10 13.09 14.11
C MET A 153 11.73 14.28 14.84
N LYS A 154 12.77 14.01 15.65
CA LYS A 154 13.53 15.05 16.36
C LYS A 154 14.23 16.00 15.38
N GLU A 155 14.86 15.47 14.34
CA GLU A 155 15.48 16.25 13.26
C GLU A 155 14.47 17.12 12.52
N LYS A 156 13.32 16.56 12.12
CA LYS A 156 12.23 17.31 11.46
C LYS A 156 11.69 18.42 12.36
N LYS A 157 11.47 18.17 13.65
CA LYS A 157 11.05 19.20 14.63
C LYS A 157 12.11 20.31 14.77
N LYS A 158 13.39 19.96 14.85
CA LYS A 158 14.50 20.94 14.88
C LYS A 158 14.55 21.78 13.61
N TRP A 159 14.38 21.17 12.43
CA TRP A 159 14.34 21.87 11.15
C TRP A 159 13.14 22.81 11.03
N LEU A 160 11.94 22.37 11.42
CA LEU A 160 10.73 23.20 11.44
C LEU A 160 10.90 24.41 12.38
N LYS A 161 11.49 24.20 13.57
CA LYS A 161 11.82 25.30 14.50
C LYS A 161 12.81 26.31 13.90
N LYS A 162 13.83 25.84 13.18
CA LYS A 162 14.78 26.73 12.46
C LYS A 162 14.11 27.50 11.33
N LYS A 163 13.25 26.84 10.55
CA LYS A 163 12.49 27.47 9.46
C LYS A 163 11.51 28.53 9.97
N GLY A 164 10.84 28.27 11.10
CA GLY A 164 9.97 29.23 11.78
C GLY A 164 10.73 30.44 12.35
N LYS A 165 11.93 30.23 12.91
CA LYS A 165 12.80 31.34 13.35
C LYS A 165 13.30 32.21 12.19
N GLY A 166 13.67 31.61 11.05
CA GLY A 166 14.07 32.37 9.86
C GLY A 166 12.96 33.26 9.28
N LEU A 167 11.68 32.89 9.47
CA LEU A 167 10.53 33.72 9.08
C LEU A 167 10.32 34.92 10.03
N LEU A 168 10.57 34.72 11.33
CA LEU A 168 10.48 35.77 12.37
C LEU A 168 11.69 36.73 12.35
N GLU A 169 12.89 36.22 12.08
CA GLU A 169 14.11 37.01 11.89
C GLU A 169 14.11 37.78 10.56
N GLY A 170 13.45 37.26 9.51
CA GLY A 170 13.21 38.00 8.27
C GLY A 170 12.39 39.28 8.44
N LEU A 171 11.65 39.42 9.55
CA LEU A 171 10.88 40.61 9.93
C LEU A 171 11.64 41.56 10.88
N LYS A 172 12.79 41.15 11.43
CA LYS A 172 13.63 41.98 12.31
C LYS A 172 15.05 42.06 11.77
N GLU A 173 15.27 43.11 10.97
CA GLU A 173 16.55 43.70 10.58
C GLU A 173 17.60 42.81 9.89
N LYS A 174 17.96 43.25 8.67
CA LYS A 174 19.35 43.31 8.21
C LYS A 174 20.19 44.05 9.27
N LYS A 175 20.80 43.32 10.21
CA LYS A 175 22.01 43.78 10.91
C LYS A 175 23.04 42.68 10.95
N ASP A 176 24.20 43.06 10.45
CA ASP A 176 25.43 42.31 10.38
C ASP A 176 25.75 41.68 11.75
N SER A 177 25.62 40.37 11.86
CA SER A 177 26.19 39.61 12.97
C SER A 177 27.15 38.60 12.38
N GLY A 178 28.41 39.03 12.28
CA GLY A 178 29.55 38.19 11.97
C GLY A 178 29.73 37.11 13.03
N ILE A 179 29.01 36.00 12.89
CA ILE A 179 29.35 34.74 13.55
C ILE A 179 30.49 34.12 12.72
N PRO A 180 31.71 33.94 13.27
CA PRO A 180 32.83 33.43 12.48
C PRO A 180 32.54 32.00 11.99
N LYS A 181 32.59 31.78 10.66
CA LYS A 181 32.46 30.45 10.01
C LYS A 181 33.29 29.34 10.67
N ARG A 182 34.38 29.68 11.37
CA ARG A 182 35.22 28.77 12.15
C ARG A 182 34.47 28.09 13.32
N LYS A 183 33.63 28.81 14.08
CA LYS A 183 32.91 28.23 15.23
C LYS A 183 31.84 27.23 14.80
N THR A 184 31.17 27.49 13.67
CA THR A 184 30.15 26.59 13.09
C THR A 184 30.76 25.28 12.58
N ASN A 185 31.97 25.34 12.00
CA ASN A 185 32.69 24.15 11.54
C ASN A 185 33.14 23.28 12.72
N VAL A 186 33.67 23.86 13.80
CA VAL A 186 34.11 23.10 14.99
C VAL A 186 32.94 22.33 15.62
N VAL A 187 31.80 22.99 15.81
CA VAL A 187 30.58 22.35 16.35
C VAL A 187 30.04 21.24 15.42
N GLN A 188 30.32 21.32 14.12
CA GLN A 188 29.95 20.28 13.16
C GLN A 188 30.92 19.11 13.21
N TRP A 189 32.23 19.36 13.30
CA TRP A 189 33.26 18.34 13.52
C TRP A 189 33.09 17.58 14.82
N GLU A 190 32.80 18.26 15.94
CA GLU A 190 32.52 17.65 17.24
C GLU A 190 31.30 16.70 17.19
N LYS A 191 30.26 17.07 16.44
CA LYS A 191 29.10 16.19 16.22
C LYS A 191 29.44 14.99 15.35
N THR A 192 30.32 15.15 14.37
CA THR A 192 30.77 14.04 13.54
C THR A 192 31.62 13.06 14.36
N LEU A 193 32.48 13.58 15.25
CA LEU A 193 33.27 12.77 16.18
C LEU A 193 32.39 12.02 17.18
N ASP A 194 31.43 12.69 17.82
CA ASP A 194 30.47 12.04 18.74
C ASP A 194 29.69 10.90 18.05
N LYS A 195 29.36 11.06 16.77
CA LYS A 195 28.73 10.01 15.98
C LYS A 195 29.68 8.85 15.66
N ALA A 196 30.92 9.16 15.32
CA ALA A 196 31.95 8.16 15.06
C ALA A 196 32.26 7.35 16.33
N ASP A 197 32.37 8.01 17.48
CA ASP A 197 32.61 7.36 18.77
C ASP A 197 31.44 6.46 19.17
N LYS A 198 30.20 6.94 19.02
CA LYS A 198 28.99 6.11 19.24
C LYS A 198 28.93 4.91 18.31
N PHE A 199 29.30 5.09 17.05
CA PHE A 199 29.36 4.00 16.09
C PHE A 199 30.40 2.97 16.51
N LEU A 200 31.63 3.40 16.82
CA LEU A 200 32.72 2.53 17.22
C LEU A 200 32.37 1.76 18.49
N ASP A 201 31.86 2.44 19.52
CA ASP A 201 31.41 1.81 20.76
C ASP A 201 30.37 0.72 20.51
N ARG A 202 29.37 1.00 19.67
CA ARG A 202 28.34 0.02 19.37
C ARG A 202 28.84 -1.11 18.48
N TYR A 203 29.68 -0.82 17.50
CA TYR A 203 30.27 -1.82 16.62
C TYR A 203 31.19 -2.79 17.37
N THR A 204 31.89 -2.34 18.41
CA THR A 204 32.78 -3.19 19.20
C THR A 204 32.06 -3.99 20.27
N HIS A 205 31.02 -3.42 20.91
CA HIS A 205 30.39 -4.04 22.07
C HIS A 205 29.01 -4.69 21.80
N ASP A 206 28.29 -4.31 20.74
CA ASP A 206 27.00 -4.89 20.36
C ASP A 206 27.18 -5.86 19.19
N TYR A 207 27.34 -7.16 19.50
CA TYR A 207 27.52 -8.22 18.51
C TYR A 207 26.41 -8.24 17.45
N ASN A 208 25.15 -8.00 17.83
CA ASN A 208 24.03 -8.03 16.91
C ASN A 208 24.09 -6.84 15.94
N PHE A 209 24.49 -5.66 16.43
CA PHE A 209 24.71 -4.50 15.58
C PHE A 209 25.90 -4.72 14.63
N HIS A 210 27.03 -5.23 15.14
CA HIS A 210 28.20 -5.58 14.34
C HIS A 210 27.82 -6.54 13.20
N TYR A 211 27.16 -7.66 13.54
CA TYR A 211 26.75 -8.66 12.55
C TYR A 211 25.82 -8.10 11.48
N LEU A 212 24.83 -7.29 11.88
CA LEU A 212 23.95 -6.61 10.94
C LEU A 212 24.72 -5.64 10.03
N TYR A 213 25.66 -4.88 10.59
CA TYR A 213 26.48 -3.94 9.84
C TYR A 213 27.35 -4.65 8.79
N GLU A 214 27.99 -5.76 9.15
CA GLU A 214 28.75 -6.58 8.22
C GLU A 214 27.87 -7.11 7.08
N LYS A 215 26.68 -7.62 7.40
CA LYS A 215 25.72 -8.10 6.37
C LYS A 215 25.28 -7.00 5.42
N VAL A 216 25.02 -5.79 5.93
CA VAL A 216 24.70 -4.64 5.07
C VAL A 216 25.89 -4.25 4.20
N SER A 217 27.10 -4.27 4.75
CA SER A 217 28.32 -3.92 4.02
C SER A 217 28.60 -4.91 2.87
N VAL A 218 28.50 -6.21 3.14
CA VAL A 218 28.62 -7.27 2.13
C VAL A 218 27.56 -7.13 1.04
N PHE A 219 26.29 -6.92 1.42
CA PHE A 219 25.20 -6.71 0.46
C PHE A 219 25.48 -5.57 -0.53
N PHE A 220 26.00 -4.43 -0.04
CA PHE A 220 26.37 -3.33 -0.93
C PHE A 220 27.61 -3.64 -1.78
N ALA A 221 28.58 -4.38 -1.23
CA ALA A 221 29.78 -4.76 -1.98
C ALA A 221 29.43 -5.70 -3.15
N ASP A 222 28.63 -6.73 -2.88
CA ASP A 222 28.20 -7.72 -3.88
C ASP A 222 27.36 -7.06 -4.97
N ALA A 223 26.36 -6.25 -4.59
CA ALA A 223 25.50 -5.56 -5.57
C ALA A 223 26.29 -4.56 -6.44
N LEU A 224 27.30 -3.87 -5.89
CA LEU A 224 28.17 -2.98 -6.67
C LEU A 224 29.13 -3.75 -7.58
N TRP A 225 29.59 -4.92 -7.15
CA TRP A 225 30.43 -5.80 -7.96
C TRP A 225 29.65 -6.29 -9.18
N GLU A 226 28.46 -6.84 -8.98
CA GLU A 226 27.55 -7.28 -10.05
C GLU A 226 27.19 -6.13 -11.01
N ASP A 227 26.87 -4.94 -10.47
CA ASP A 227 26.61 -3.75 -11.29
C ASP A 227 27.81 -3.38 -12.18
N MET A 228 29.04 -3.55 -11.70
CA MET A 228 30.24 -3.27 -12.49
C MET A 228 30.49 -4.31 -13.60
N GLU A 229 30.15 -5.58 -13.36
CA GLU A 229 30.20 -6.61 -14.40
C GLU A 229 29.18 -6.30 -15.51
N LEU A 230 27.93 -6.03 -15.14
CA LEU A 230 26.88 -5.63 -16.08
C LEU A 230 27.22 -4.36 -16.85
N TYR A 231 27.88 -3.39 -16.20
CA TYR A 231 28.38 -2.18 -16.84
C TYR A 231 29.42 -2.49 -17.92
N ASN A 232 30.39 -3.34 -17.61
CA ASN A 232 31.44 -3.74 -18.56
C ASN A 232 30.87 -4.55 -19.75
N GLU A 233 29.78 -5.28 -19.53
CA GLU A 233 29.04 -6.01 -20.58
C GLU A 233 28.07 -5.13 -21.39
N GLY A 234 27.88 -3.86 -21.01
CA GLY A 234 26.93 -2.95 -21.66
C GLY A 234 25.46 -3.23 -21.34
N LYS A 235 25.15 -4.05 -20.33
CA LYS A 235 23.79 -4.40 -19.88
C LYS A 235 23.23 -3.37 -18.90
N PHE A 236 23.17 -2.13 -19.35
CA PHE A 236 22.83 -0.98 -18.52
C PHE A 236 21.43 -1.00 -17.89
N HIS A 237 20.49 -1.72 -18.49
CA HIS A 237 19.10 -1.81 -18.04
C HIS A 237 18.89 -2.79 -16.89
N GLU A 238 19.88 -3.63 -16.61
CA GLU A 238 19.87 -4.64 -15.53
C GLU A 238 20.54 -4.14 -14.25
N LEU A 239 21.13 -2.93 -14.28
CA LEU A 239 21.84 -2.34 -13.15
C LEU A 239 20.90 -2.09 -11.95
N SER A 240 21.39 -2.45 -10.77
CA SER A 240 20.71 -2.23 -9.50
C SER A 240 20.74 -0.76 -9.07
N LEU A 241 20.03 -0.46 -7.98
CA LEU A 241 20.09 0.85 -7.33
C LEU A 241 21.18 0.94 -6.25
N ALA A 242 22.08 -0.05 -6.15
CA ALA A 242 23.17 -0.07 -5.16
C ALA A 242 23.97 1.21 -5.23
N ALA A 243 24.38 1.65 -6.43
CA ALA A 243 25.13 2.88 -6.60
C ALA A 243 24.36 4.17 -6.26
N LYS A 244 23.02 4.14 -6.35
CA LYS A 244 22.20 5.27 -5.89
C LYS A 244 22.27 5.43 -4.38
N TRP A 245 22.25 4.32 -3.64
CA TRP A 245 22.06 4.33 -2.19
C TRP A 245 23.30 3.98 -1.38
N CYS A 246 24.33 3.41 -1.99
CA CYS A 246 25.59 3.11 -1.34
C CYS A 246 26.12 4.40 -0.71
N PRO A 247 26.48 4.38 0.58
CA PRO A 247 27.04 5.53 1.24
C PRO A 247 28.24 6.04 0.45
N SER A 248 28.13 7.22 -0.15
CA SER A 248 29.30 7.88 -0.70
C SER A 248 30.19 8.28 0.47
N LEU A 249 31.43 7.80 0.44
CA LEU A 249 32.46 8.30 1.32
C LEU A 249 32.62 9.81 1.01
N ASP A 250 32.23 10.67 1.97
CA ASP A 250 32.16 12.15 2.05
C ASP A 250 30.88 12.85 1.56
N SER A 251 29.74 12.68 2.24
CA SER A 251 29.51 13.40 3.50
C SER A 251 30.47 13.03 4.64
N SER A 252 31.21 14.02 5.14
CA SER A 252 32.26 13.97 6.17
C SER A 252 33.38 12.89 6.15
N TYR A 253 33.40 11.84 5.32
CA TYR A 253 34.56 10.92 5.17
C TYR A 253 34.81 10.34 3.75
N ASP A 254 35.74 10.89 2.95
CA ASP A 254 35.99 10.70 1.49
C ASP A 254 36.71 9.40 1.14
N ARG A 255 36.37 8.89 -0.05
CA ARG A 255 37.39 8.65 -1.08
C ARG A 255 36.80 8.63 -2.50
N ASN A 256 37.39 9.47 -3.35
CA ASN A 256 37.05 9.78 -4.74
C ASN A 256 36.70 8.59 -5.67
N SER A 257 37.20 7.38 -5.44
CA SER A 257 37.04 6.26 -6.39
C SER A 257 35.61 5.71 -6.44
N LEU A 258 34.98 5.37 -5.31
CA LEU A 258 33.58 4.90 -5.31
C LEU A 258 32.66 5.92 -5.96
N ARG A 259 32.83 7.22 -5.64
CA ARG A 259 31.99 8.28 -6.22
C ARG A 259 32.25 8.50 -7.72
N LYS A 260 33.51 8.64 -8.16
CA LYS A 260 33.83 9.00 -9.56
C LYS A 260 33.84 7.80 -10.52
N GLU A 261 34.26 6.64 -10.05
CA GLU A 261 34.45 5.44 -10.86
C GLU A 261 33.21 4.54 -10.87
N VAL A 262 32.38 4.58 -9.81
CA VAL A 262 31.21 3.69 -9.68
C VAL A 262 29.89 4.49 -9.61
N LEU A 263 29.71 5.37 -8.62
CA LEU A 263 28.42 6.03 -8.39
C LEU A 263 28.05 7.04 -9.49
N VAL A 264 28.99 7.86 -9.95
CA VAL A 264 28.74 8.87 -10.99
C VAL A 264 28.42 8.21 -12.34
N PRO A 265 29.18 7.21 -12.82
CA PRO A 265 28.82 6.48 -14.03
C PRO A 265 27.45 5.80 -13.92
N LEU A 266 27.20 5.05 -12.85
CA LEU A 266 25.94 4.31 -12.67
C LEU A 266 24.74 5.26 -12.52
N ARG A 267 24.85 6.39 -11.80
CA ARG A 267 23.75 7.36 -11.67
C ARG A 267 23.47 8.14 -12.97
N LYS A 268 24.48 8.34 -13.82
CA LYS A 268 24.28 8.90 -15.16
C LYS A 268 23.51 7.93 -16.05
N VAL A 269 23.85 6.64 -16.00
CA VAL A 269 23.18 5.59 -16.77
C VAL A 269 21.74 5.36 -16.29
N LEU A 270 21.48 5.43 -14.98
CA LEU A 270 20.14 5.32 -14.41
C LEU A 270 19.22 6.53 -14.69
N GLU A 271 19.73 7.58 -15.35
CA GLU A 271 18.97 8.76 -15.79
C GLU A 271 18.11 9.41 -14.68
N ILE A 272 18.66 9.46 -13.47
CA ILE A 272 17.93 9.91 -12.27
C ILE A 272 17.68 11.44 -12.36
N PRO A 273 16.43 11.92 -12.20
CA PRO A 273 16.10 13.34 -12.38
C PRO A 273 16.89 14.26 -11.44
N GLU A 274 17.20 13.81 -10.22
CA GLU A 274 18.01 14.56 -9.27
C GLU A 274 19.42 14.90 -9.79
N VAL A 275 20.01 14.08 -10.67
CA VAL A 275 21.34 14.35 -11.27
C VAL A 275 21.26 15.57 -12.17
N TYR A 276 20.29 15.60 -13.09
CA TYR A 276 20.07 16.71 -14.01
C TYR A 276 19.66 17.99 -13.28
N ILE A 277 18.79 17.87 -12.27
CA ILE A 277 18.34 19.00 -11.45
C ILE A 277 19.53 19.61 -10.68
N CYS A 278 20.39 18.79 -10.07
CA CYS A 278 21.54 19.27 -9.32
C CYS A 278 22.63 19.87 -10.21
N GLU A 279 22.84 19.34 -11.42
CA GLU A 279 23.77 19.88 -12.40
C GLU A 279 23.20 21.06 -13.21
N ASN A 280 21.94 21.44 -12.95
CA ASN A 280 21.20 22.46 -13.70
C ASN A 280 21.12 22.16 -15.22
N LYS A 281 21.17 20.88 -15.59
CA LYS A 281 21.13 20.36 -16.96
C LYS A 281 19.71 19.96 -17.35
N TRP A 282 18.80 20.93 -17.33
CA TRP A 282 17.40 20.67 -17.62
C TRP A 282 17.17 20.16 -19.05
N GLU A 283 17.94 20.69 -20.01
CA GLU A 283 17.89 20.35 -21.44
C GLU A 283 18.17 18.86 -21.74
N GLU A 284 18.85 18.16 -20.84
CA GLU A 284 19.21 16.74 -21.00
C GLU A 284 18.28 15.79 -20.22
N LEU A 285 17.35 16.32 -19.41
CA LEU A 285 16.51 15.50 -18.54
C LEU A 285 15.54 14.64 -19.38
N PRO A 286 15.55 13.30 -19.22
CA PRO A 286 14.69 12.40 -19.98
C PRO A 286 13.36 12.14 -19.26
N TYR A 287 12.34 12.95 -19.57
CA TYR A 287 11.03 12.89 -18.91
C TYR A 287 10.36 11.51 -18.93
N LYS A 288 10.58 10.71 -19.98
CA LYS A 288 10.07 9.33 -20.13
C LYS A 288 10.52 8.36 -19.03
N HIS A 289 11.68 8.59 -18.42
CA HIS A 289 12.26 7.72 -17.40
C HIS A 289 12.00 8.22 -15.98
N VAL A 290 11.37 9.39 -15.83
CA VAL A 290 11.07 9.97 -14.52
C VAL A 290 9.99 9.13 -13.81
N PRO A 291 10.27 8.54 -12.63
CA PRO A 291 9.28 7.76 -11.89
C PRO A 291 8.08 8.62 -11.46
N SER A 292 6.89 8.03 -11.36
CA SER A 292 5.63 8.78 -11.11
C SER A 292 5.64 9.63 -9.83
N VAL A 293 6.29 9.14 -8.76
CA VAL A 293 6.45 9.88 -7.50
C VAL A 293 7.40 11.07 -7.66
N ALA A 294 8.50 10.88 -8.41
CA ALA A 294 9.45 11.95 -8.71
C ALA A 294 8.80 13.00 -9.62
N MET A 295 8.00 12.56 -10.60
CA MET A 295 7.22 13.44 -11.48
C MET A 295 6.35 14.39 -10.66
N ARG A 296 5.55 13.84 -9.73
CA ARG A 296 4.72 14.63 -8.81
C ARG A 296 5.54 15.60 -7.94
N MET A 297 6.68 15.14 -7.42
CA MET A 297 7.49 15.93 -6.48
C MET A 297 8.22 17.09 -7.16
N TYR A 298 8.72 16.89 -8.38
CA TYR A 298 9.56 17.85 -9.10
C TYR A 298 8.82 18.63 -10.19
N MET A 299 7.54 18.35 -10.44
CA MET A 299 6.69 19.01 -11.45
C MET A 299 6.82 20.53 -11.47
N ASN A 300 6.76 21.19 -10.31
CA ASN A 300 6.89 22.64 -10.22
C ASN A 300 8.26 23.16 -10.69
N LEU A 301 9.31 22.35 -10.53
CA LEU A 301 10.65 22.69 -11.02
C LEU A 301 10.71 22.53 -12.54
N PHE A 302 10.09 21.49 -13.11
CA PHE A 302 10.04 21.29 -14.56
C PHE A 302 9.37 22.46 -15.27
N TYR A 303 8.18 22.89 -14.81
CA TYR A 303 7.52 24.08 -15.36
C TYR A 303 8.33 25.37 -15.18
N LYS A 304 9.11 25.47 -14.09
CA LYS A 304 9.91 26.68 -13.81
C LYS A 304 11.16 26.76 -14.67
N HIS A 305 11.82 25.63 -14.92
CA HIS A 305 13.16 25.59 -15.51
C HIS A 305 13.20 25.04 -16.94
N ASP A 306 12.23 24.23 -17.37
CA ASP A 306 12.18 23.63 -18.70
C ASP A 306 10.73 23.46 -19.21
N LYS A 307 10.01 24.58 -19.17
CA LYS A 307 8.58 24.64 -19.54
C LYS A 307 8.30 24.08 -20.94
N LYS A 308 9.11 24.45 -21.93
CA LYS A 308 8.84 24.15 -23.34
C LYS A 308 8.95 22.64 -23.64
N ARG A 309 10.04 21.99 -23.23
CA ARG A 309 10.21 20.54 -23.46
C ARG A 309 9.25 19.74 -22.60
N PHE A 310 8.96 20.20 -21.38
CA PHE A 310 7.99 19.52 -20.54
C PHE A 310 6.57 19.58 -21.13
N GLU A 311 6.12 20.74 -21.60
CA GLU A 311 4.83 20.88 -22.30
C GLU A 311 4.78 20.04 -23.58
N GLN A 312 5.89 19.93 -24.32
CA GLN A 312 5.98 19.04 -25.48
C GLN A 312 5.84 17.58 -25.07
N TYR A 313 6.59 17.13 -24.06
CA TYR A 313 6.49 15.77 -23.53
C TYR A 313 5.05 15.43 -23.10
N LEU A 314 4.33 16.35 -22.44
CA LEU A 314 2.94 16.12 -22.06
C LEU A 314 2.02 15.95 -23.29
N LYS A 315 2.26 16.72 -24.37
CA LYS A 315 1.54 16.53 -25.63
C LYS A 315 1.87 15.20 -26.29
N ASP A 316 3.13 14.78 -26.26
CA ASP A 316 3.56 13.49 -26.81
C ASP A 316 2.92 12.32 -26.02
N VAL A 317 2.71 12.48 -24.71
CA VAL A 317 1.95 11.51 -23.90
C VAL A 317 0.46 11.53 -24.27
N GLU A 318 -0.11 12.71 -24.50
CA GLU A 318 -1.52 12.87 -24.89
C GLU A 318 -1.79 12.29 -26.30
N SER A 319 -0.86 12.45 -27.25
CA SER A 319 -0.94 11.85 -28.58
C SER A 319 -0.65 10.34 -28.61
N GLY A 320 -0.13 9.79 -27.51
CA GLY A 320 0.24 8.39 -27.40
C GLY A 320 1.61 8.04 -28.00
N GLU A 321 2.42 9.03 -28.38
CA GLU A 321 3.80 8.86 -28.86
C GLU A 321 4.75 8.38 -27.75
N THR A 322 4.46 8.75 -26.50
CA THR A 322 5.21 8.28 -25.32
C THR A 322 4.29 7.97 -24.15
N THR A 323 4.85 7.41 -23.08
CA THR A 323 4.09 6.98 -21.89
C THR A 323 4.58 7.66 -20.63
N ILE A 324 3.67 7.87 -19.68
CA ILE A 324 3.97 8.39 -18.36
C ILE A 324 3.85 7.28 -17.31
N ALA A 325 4.80 7.23 -16.39
CA ALA A 325 4.72 6.31 -15.24
C ALA A 325 3.52 6.70 -14.35
N ALA A 326 2.65 5.73 -14.07
CA ALA A 326 1.49 5.88 -13.16
C ALA A 326 1.46 4.81 -12.05
N GLY A 327 2.04 3.62 -12.25
CA GLY A 327 1.84 2.45 -11.39
C GLY A 327 2.28 2.58 -9.92
N ALA A 328 3.13 3.56 -9.58
CA ALA A 328 3.47 3.78 -8.17
C ALA A 328 2.45 4.63 -7.40
N LEU A 329 1.60 5.43 -8.08
CA LEU A 329 0.62 6.32 -7.45
C LEU A 329 -0.75 5.65 -7.30
N LEU A 330 -1.48 6.03 -6.26
CA LEU A 330 -2.86 5.61 -6.02
C LEU A 330 -3.89 6.58 -6.65
N PRO A 331 -5.13 6.13 -6.92
CA PRO A 331 -6.17 6.98 -7.54
C PRO A 331 -6.37 8.31 -6.79
N HIS A 332 -6.52 8.25 -5.46
CA HIS A 332 -6.70 9.44 -4.62
C HIS A 332 -5.46 10.37 -4.60
N GLU A 333 -4.26 9.82 -4.81
CA GLU A 333 -3.02 10.61 -4.89
C GLU A 333 -2.91 11.39 -6.20
N ILE A 334 -3.46 10.84 -7.28
CA ILE A 334 -3.53 11.51 -8.59
C ILE A 334 -4.54 12.66 -8.50
N ILE A 335 -5.75 12.43 -8.00
CA ILE A 335 -6.73 13.52 -7.88
C ILE A 335 -6.29 14.61 -6.89
N ALA A 336 -5.50 14.27 -5.86
CA ALA A 336 -4.95 15.27 -4.94
C ALA A 336 -4.01 16.26 -5.64
N SER A 337 -3.31 15.83 -6.70
CA SER A 337 -2.48 16.75 -7.49
C SER A 337 -3.26 17.79 -8.30
N LEU A 338 -4.59 17.63 -8.47
CA LEU A 338 -5.45 18.62 -9.13
C LEU A 338 -5.52 19.95 -8.37
N GLN A 339 -5.22 19.96 -7.07
CA GLN A 339 -5.23 21.20 -6.26
C GLN A 339 -3.99 22.07 -6.49
N ASN A 340 -2.96 21.56 -7.17
CA ASN A 340 -1.77 22.34 -7.51
C ASN A 340 -2.01 23.14 -8.80
N SER A 341 -1.49 24.37 -8.89
CA SER A 341 -1.72 25.26 -10.05
C SER A 341 -1.26 24.71 -11.40
N THR A 342 -0.32 23.77 -11.41
CA THR A 342 0.27 23.12 -12.59
C THR A 342 0.02 21.60 -12.63
N GLY A 343 -0.67 21.06 -11.63
CA GLY A 343 -0.95 19.61 -11.52
C GLY A 343 -2.05 19.02 -12.42
N PRO A 344 -3.05 19.78 -12.92
CA PRO A 344 -4.16 19.18 -13.64
C PRO A 344 -3.79 18.39 -14.89
N GLU A 345 -2.83 18.86 -15.69
CA GLU A 345 -2.44 18.19 -16.94
C GLU A 345 -1.75 16.86 -16.69
N VAL A 346 -0.76 16.84 -15.79
CA VAL A 346 -0.06 15.61 -15.40
C VAL A 346 -1.01 14.61 -14.75
N ALA A 347 -1.91 15.08 -13.88
CA ALA A 347 -2.90 14.25 -13.22
C ALA A 347 -3.87 13.59 -14.22
N GLU A 348 -4.33 14.33 -15.23
CA GLU A 348 -5.22 13.81 -16.27
C GLU A 348 -4.54 12.66 -17.05
N LEU A 349 -3.28 12.84 -17.45
CA LEU A 349 -2.53 11.82 -18.19
C LEU A 349 -2.23 10.58 -17.33
N GLN A 350 -1.84 10.79 -16.07
CA GLN A 350 -1.64 9.68 -15.12
C GLN A 350 -2.93 8.93 -14.81
N TRP A 351 -4.06 9.65 -14.73
CA TRP A 351 -5.37 9.06 -14.53
C TRP A 351 -5.80 8.21 -15.73
N ASN A 352 -5.74 8.75 -16.94
CA ASN A 352 -6.10 8.03 -18.16
C ASN A 352 -5.27 6.76 -18.30
N ARG A 353 -3.96 6.84 -18.05
CA ARG A 353 -3.08 5.67 -18.07
C ARG A 353 -3.50 4.60 -17.05
N MET A 354 -3.86 5.03 -15.84
CA MET A 354 -4.35 4.13 -14.79
C MET A 354 -5.66 3.44 -15.20
N VAL A 355 -6.62 4.21 -15.73
CA VAL A 355 -7.90 3.67 -16.22
C VAL A 355 -7.65 2.64 -17.32
N ASP A 356 -6.78 2.92 -18.28
CA ASP A 356 -6.42 2.00 -19.36
C ASP A 356 -5.77 0.70 -18.83
N ASP A 357 -4.84 0.83 -17.88
CA ASP A 357 -4.14 -0.32 -17.29
C ASP A 357 -5.11 -1.23 -16.52
N PHE A 358 -6.13 -0.67 -15.86
CA PHE A 358 -7.18 -1.46 -15.19
C PHE A 358 -8.24 -1.99 -16.17
N ALA A 359 -8.62 -1.22 -17.19
CA ALA A 359 -9.57 -1.65 -18.22
C ALA A 359 -9.04 -2.86 -19.00
N LYS A 360 -7.75 -2.88 -19.36
CA LYS A 360 -7.08 -4.02 -20.01
C LYS A 360 -7.13 -5.31 -19.21
N LYS A 361 -7.21 -5.23 -17.88
CA LYS A 361 -7.32 -6.41 -17.00
C LYS A 361 -8.73 -7.01 -16.99
N GLY A 362 -9.76 -6.24 -17.33
CA GLY A 362 -11.15 -6.70 -17.50
C GLY A 362 -11.88 -7.17 -16.22
N LYS A 363 -11.22 -7.23 -15.06
CA LYS A 363 -11.78 -7.80 -13.82
C LYS A 363 -12.85 -6.93 -13.13
N LEU A 364 -12.89 -5.64 -13.43
CA LEU A 364 -13.86 -4.68 -12.88
C LEU A 364 -15.01 -4.35 -13.84
N THR A 365 -15.14 -5.11 -14.93
CA THR A 365 -16.27 -4.98 -15.86
C THR A 365 -17.60 -5.23 -15.13
N ASN A 366 -18.59 -4.38 -15.39
CA ASN A 366 -19.92 -4.45 -14.79
C ASN A 366 -19.90 -4.35 -13.25
N CYS A 367 -19.06 -3.46 -12.71
CA CYS A 367 -19.08 -3.09 -11.29
C CYS A 367 -19.74 -1.72 -11.10
N MET A 368 -20.20 -1.45 -9.88
CA MET A 368 -20.85 -0.17 -9.57
C MET A 368 -20.44 0.34 -8.20
N ALA A 369 -20.25 1.65 -8.11
CA ALA A 369 -19.89 2.32 -6.87
C ALA A 369 -21.10 3.03 -6.26
N ILE A 370 -21.25 2.89 -4.94
CA ILE A 370 -22.09 3.71 -4.07
C ILE A 370 -21.15 4.59 -3.27
N CYS A 371 -21.24 5.91 -3.48
CA CYS A 371 -20.30 6.86 -2.93
C CYS A 371 -20.92 7.67 -1.79
N ASP A 372 -20.37 7.53 -0.59
CA ASP A 372 -20.62 8.42 0.53
C ASP A 372 -19.77 9.68 0.39
N VAL A 373 -20.44 10.81 0.20
CA VAL A 373 -19.83 12.14 0.11
C VAL A 373 -20.30 13.05 1.24
N SER A 374 -20.65 12.45 2.37
CA SER A 374 -21.13 13.16 3.55
C SER A 374 -20.07 14.02 4.22
N GLY A 375 -20.52 14.89 5.13
CA GLY A 375 -19.62 15.77 5.89
C GLY A 375 -18.57 15.02 6.72
N SER A 376 -18.90 13.81 7.21
CA SER A 376 -17.99 12.96 7.99
C SER A 376 -16.84 12.42 7.16
N MET A 377 -17.05 12.21 5.85
CA MET A 377 -16.03 11.75 4.91
C MET A 377 -14.90 12.76 4.66
N ARG A 378 -15.04 14.02 5.11
CA ARG A 378 -14.08 15.11 4.84
C ARG A 378 -12.62 14.70 5.15
N GLY A 379 -11.72 14.94 4.19
CA GLY A 379 -10.30 14.62 4.29
C GLY A 379 -9.91 13.53 3.30
N THR A 380 -8.95 12.68 3.68
CA THR A 380 -8.51 11.54 2.87
C THR A 380 -9.63 10.57 2.50
N PRO A 381 -10.59 10.21 3.39
CA PRO A 381 -11.67 9.30 3.04
C PRO A 381 -12.52 9.80 1.86
N MET A 382 -12.86 11.10 1.82
CA MET A 382 -13.57 11.73 0.70
C MET A 382 -12.81 11.55 -0.62
N GLU A 383 -11.52 11.88 -0.62
CA GLU A 383 -10.71 11.81 -1.83
C GLU A 383 -10.56 10.36 -2.33
N VAL A 384 -10.48 9.39 -1.41
CA VAL A 384 -10.49 7.97 -1.76
C VAL A 384 -11.83 7.54 -2.36
N CYS A 385 -12.95 7.90 -1.73
CA CYS A 385 -14.30 7.60 -2.21
C CYS A 385 -14.52 8.15 -3.62
N VAL A 386 -14.20 9.42 -3.82
CA VAL A 386 -14.34 10.11 -5.11
C VAL A 386 -13.47 9.46 -6.18
N ALA A 387 -12.21 9.13 -5.86
CA ALA A 387 -11.31 8.51 -6.82
C ALA A 387 -11.78 7.10 -7.21
N LEU A 388 -12.06 6.23 -6.24
CA LEU A 388 -12.47 4.85 -6.53
C LEU A 388 -13.84 4.78 -7.21
N GLY A 389 -14.78 5.64 -6.79
CA GLY A 389 -16.08 5.76 -7.43
C GLY A 389 -15.98 6.17 -8.90
N LEU A 390 -15.14 7.16 -9.20
CA LEU A 390 -14.87 7.58 -10.58
C LEU A 390 -14.22 6.46 -11.39
N LEU A 391 -13.18 5.82 -10.83
CA LEU A 391 -12.44 4.74 -11.50
C LEU A 391 -13.36 3.59 -11.90
N ILE A 392 -14.20 3.11 -10.98
CA ILE A 392 -15.17 2.04 -11.26
C ILE A 392 -16.18 2.48 -12.32
N SER A 393 -16.66 3.72 -12.25
CA SER A 393 -17.61 4.24 -13.25
C SER A 393 -17.02 4.28 -14.67
N GLU A 394 -15.73 4.58 -14.81
CA GLU A 394 -15.08 4.71 -16.13
C GLU A 394 -14.68 3.36 -16.74
N ILE A 395 -14.33 2.37 -15.90
CA ILE A 395 -13.95 1.02 -16.34
C ILE A 395 -15.17 0.17 -16.69
N SER A 396 -16.33 0.42 -16.08
CA SER A 396 -17.55 -0.35 -16.34
C SER A 396 -18.05 -0.21 -17.78
N GLU A 397 -18.73 -1.25 -18.26
CA GLU A 397 -19.28 -1.32 -19.61
C GLU A 397 -20.70 -0.74 -19.66
N GLU A 398 -21.21 -0.48 -20.88
CA GLU A 398 -22.60 -0.10 -21.07
C GLU A 398 -23.55 -1.24 -20.62
N PRO A 399 -24.65 -0.95 -19.93
CA PRO A 399 -25.25 0.38 -19.70
C PRO A 399 -24.80 1.07 -18.40
N TRP A 400 -23.79 0.56 -17.70
CA TRP A 400 -23.36 1.05 -16.38
C TRP A 400 -22.25 2.09 -16.45
N LYS A 401 -21.56 2.17 -17.59
CA LYS A 401 -20.47 3.10 -17.83
C LYS A 401 -20.84 4.55 -17.49
N GLY A 402 -19.94 5.21 -16.77
CA GLY A 402 -20.07 6.60 -16.33
C GLY A 402 -21.16 6.83 -15.28
N LYS A 403 -21.74 5.76 -14.70
CA LYS A 403 -22.77 5.86 -13.66
C LYS A 403 -22.24 5.44 -12.30
N LEU A 404 -22.79 6.06 -11.27
CA LEU A 404 -22.58 5.71 -9.87
C LEU A 404 -23.86 6.02 -9.09
N ILE A 405 -23.92 5.55 -7.85
CA ILE A 405 -25.06 5.74 -6.96
C ILE A 405 -24.63 6.59 -5.76
N THR A 406 -25.49 7.51 -5.34
CA THR A 406 -25.31 8.29 -4.12
C THR A 406 -25.65 7.48 -2.88
N PHE A 407 -24.89 7.70 -1.81
CA PHE A 407 -25.21 7.16 -0.49
C PHE A 407 -26.37 7.97 0.13
N SER A 408 -27.59 7.47 -0.03
CA SER A 408 -28.82 8.15 0.37
C SER A 408 -29.96 7.16 0.66
N THR A 409 -30.91 7.56 1.52
CA THR A 409 -32.15 6.81 1.78
C THR A 409 -33.07 6.76 0.54
N ASP A 410 -32.86 7.68 -0.41
CA ASP A 410 -33.42 7.62 -1.75
C ASP A 410 -32.27 7.64 -2.78
N PRO A 411 -31.66 6.48 -3.07
CA PRO A 411 -30.45 6.40 -3.89
C PRO A 411 -30.77 6.75 -5.34
N GLU A 412 -29.96 7.57 -6.01
CA GLU A 412 -30.16 7.93 -7.43
C GLU A 412 -28.98 7.52 -8.30
N PHE A 413 -29.26 7.24 -9.58
CA PHE A 413 -28.22 7.06 -10.59
C PHE A 413 -27.72 8.42 -11.04
N HIS A 414 -26.45 8.70 -10.75
CA HIS A 414 -25.78 9.89 -11.25
C HIS A 414 -24.88 9.51 -12.43
N ILE A 415 -25.12 10.16 -13.57
CA ILE A 415 -24.23 10.11 -14.72
C ILE A 415 -23.15 11.17 -14.48
N VAL A 416 -21.90 10.75 -14.35
CA VAL A 416 -20.77 11.64 -14.10
C VAL A 416 -20.64 12.62 -15.26
N LYS A 417 -20.80 13.91 -14.96
CA LYS A 417 -20.67 15.00 -15.95
C LYS A 417 -19.28 15.62 -15.88
N GLY A 418 -18.70 15.86 -17.05
CA GLY A 418 -17.43 16.58 -17.18
C GLY A 418 -16.50 15.94 -18.20
N LYS A 419 -15.71 16.77 -18.89
CA LYS A 419 -14.67 16.29 -19.82
C LYS A 419 -13.35 16.05 -19.11
N ARG A 420 -12.98 16.93 -18.17
CA ARG A 420 -11.74 16.87 -17.40
C ARG A 420 -11.93 16.17 -16.06
N LEU A 421 -10.88 15.53 -15.56
CA LEU A 421 -10.84 14.86 -14.25
C LEU A 421 -11.26 15.80 -13.10
N SER A 422 -10.88 17.08 -13.15
CA SER A 422 -11.30 18.07 -12.17
C SER A 422 -12.81 18.31 -12.15
N GLN A 423 -13.46 18.28 -13.31
CA GLN A 423 -14.92 18.44 -13.41
C GLN A 423 -15.63 17.19 -12.92
N LYS A 424 -15.16 16.01 -13.33
CA LYS A 424 -15.73 14.71 -12.92
C LYS A 424 -15.63 14.52 -11.40
N THR A 425 -14.46 14.77 -10.82
CA THR A 425 -14.27 14.65 -9.35
C THR A 425 -15.09 15.69 -8.58
N ASN A 426 -15.21 16.93 -9.08
CA ASN A 426 -16.05 17.95 -8.45
C ASN A 426 -17.54 17.66 -8.55
N PHE A 427 -17.99 17.00 -9.62
CA PHE A 427 -19.36 16.53 -9.74
C PHE A 427 -19.69 15.54 -8.62
N ILE A 428 -18.81 14.55 -8.41
CA ILE A 428 -18.98 13.53 -7.36
C ILE A 428 -18.96 14.18 -5.96
N ARG A 429 -18.02 15.08 -5.67
CA ARG A 429 -17.94 15.78 -4.37
C ARG A 429 -19.18 16.62 -4.01
N LYS A 430 -20.01 16.97 -5.00
CA LYS A 430 -21.18 17.85 -4.84
C LYS A 430 -22.50 17.11 -4.95
N MET A 431 -22.48 15.79 -5.04
CA MET A 431 -23.72 15.03 -5.06
C MET A 431 -24.46 15.17 -3.74
N ASP A 432 -25.78 15.19 -3.83
CA ASP A 432 -26.62 15.18 -2.66
C ASP A 432 -26.44 13.84 -1.93
N TRP A 433 -26.35 13.92 -0.61
CA TRP A 433 -26.14 12.77 0.27
C TRP A 433 -27.11 12.86 1.45
N ASP A 434 -27.39 11.69 2.05
CA ASP A 434 -28.19 11.57 3.26
C ASP A 434 -27.45 10.68 4.29
N GLY A 435 -27.96 10.57 5.51
CA GLY A 435 -27.27 9.90 6.63
C GLY A 435 -27.22 8.36 6.58
N SER A 436 -27.90 7.70 5.64
CA SER A 436 -27.91 6.23 5.49
C SER A 436 -28.26 5.81 4.06
N THR A 437 -28.15 4.52 3.73
CA THR A 437 -28.52 3.99 2.40
C THR A 437 -29.57 2.88 2.49
N ASP A 438 -30.59 2.96 1.63
CA ASP A 438 -31.59 1.89 1.45
C ASP A 438 -31.13 0.94 0.34
N PHE A 439 -30.54 -0.20 0.73
CA PHE A 439 -30.05 -1.19 -0.23
C PHE A 439 -31.17 -1.80 -1.06
N GLN A 440 -32.38 -2.02 -0.53
CA GLN A 440 -33.47 -2.58 -1.33
C GLN A 440 -33.80 -1.68 -2.52
N LYS A 441 -33.84 -0.35 -2.32
CA LYS A 441 -34.04 0.61 -3.41
C LYS A 441 -32.91 0.63 -4.42
N VAL A 442 -31.65 0.50 -3.96
CA VAL A 442 -30.49 0.37 -4.87
C VAL A 442 -30.69 -0.80 -5.83
N PHE A 443 -31.01 -1.99 -5.29
CA PHE A 443 -31.25 -3.18 -6.10
C PHE A 443 -32.50 -3.06 -6.99
N ASP A 444 -33.55 -2.38 -6.53
CA ASP A 444 -34.74 -2.12 -7.34
C ASP A 444 -34.41 -1.26 -8.57
N LYS A 445 -33.59 -0.20 -8.40
CA LYS A 445 -33.15 0.65 -9.52
C LYS A 445 -32.24 -0.11 -10.50
N ILE A 446 -31.36 -0.97 -9.99
CA ILE A 446 -30.55 -1.86 -10.84
C ILE A 446 -31.43 -2.79 -11.67
N LEU A 447 -32.43 -3.42 -11.03
CA LEU A 447 -33.40 -4.28 -11.72
C LEU A 447 -34.22 -3.50 -12.75
N GLU A 448 -34.59 -2.25 -12.46
CA GLU A 448 -35.33 -1.42 -13.39
C GLU A 448 -34.54 -1.18 -14.69
N VAL A 449 -33.26 -0.82 -14.57
CA VAL A 449 -32.36 -0.66 -15.72
C VAL A 449 -32.19 -1.98 -16.46
N ALA A 450 -32.03 -3.09 -15.73
CA ALA A 450 -31.84 -4.41 -16.31
C ALA A 450 -33.05 -4.89 -17.12
N VAL A 451 -34.25 -4.75 -16.56
CA VAL A 451 -35.51 -5.15 -17.21
C VAL A 451 -35.82 -4.23 -18.39
N ARG A 452 -35.62 -2.91 -18.24
CA ARG A 452 -35.84 -1.94 -19.32
C ARG A 452 -34.89 -2.15 -20.49
N GLY A 453 -33.63 -2.50 -20.20
CA GLY A 453 -32.59 -2.78 -21.19
C GLY A 453 -32.58 -4.21 -21.72
N ASN A 454 -33.45 -5.10 -21.22
CA ASN A 454 -33.45 -6.54 -21.51
C ASN A 454 -32.04 -7.16 -21.41
N LEU A 455 -31.34 -6.89 -20.31
CA LEU A 455 -29.95 -7.28 -20.14
C LEU A 455 -29.79 -8.78 -19.97
N ARG A 456 -28.70 -9.33 -20.51
CA ARG A 456 -28.27 -10.71 -20.22
C ARG A 456 -27.65 -10.77 -18.83
N GLU A 457 -27.64 -11.95 -18.19
CA GLU A 457 -27.00 -12.14 -16.87
C GLU A 457 -25.52 -11.72 -16.86
N GLU A 458 -24.81 -11.87 -17.98
CA GLU A 458 -23.41 -11.43 -18.15
C GLU A 458 -23.22 -9.90 -18.08
N GLN A 459 -24.25 -9.17 -18.50
CA GLN A 459 -24.30 -7.71 -18.52
C GLN A 459 -24.82 -7.13 -17.20
N MET A 460 -25.29 -7.98 -16.27
CA MET A 460 -25.70 -7.53 -14.95
C MET A 460 -24.50 -7.10 -14.12
N ILE A 461 -24.76 -6.21 -13.16
CA ILE A 461 -23.75 -5.80 -12.19
C ILE A 461 -23.31 -7.04 -11.41
N LYS A 462 -22.01 -7.32 -11.45
CA LYS A 462 -21.40 -8.42 -10.70
C LYS A 462 -21.20 -8.02 -9.25
N ARG A 463 -20.80 -6.77 -9.01
CA ARG A 463 -20.41 -6.26 -7.69
C ARG A 463 -20.77 -4.79 -7.48
N LEU A 464 -21.25 -4.51 -6.28
CA LEU A 464 -21.52 -3.18 -5.73
C LEU A 464 -20.45 -2.85 -4.68
N PHE A 465 -19.67 -1.81 -4.93
CA PHE A 465 -18.73 -1.27 -3.97
C PHE A 465 -19.39 -0.12 -3.22
N VAL A 466 -19.43 -0.20 -1.89
CA VAL A 466 -19.97 0.85 -1.04
C VAL A 466 -18.81 1.52 -0.34
N PHE A 467 -18.57 2.79 -0.62
CA PHE A 467 -17.48 3.55 -0.01
C PHE A 467 -18.08 4.50 1.02
N SER A 468 -17.85 4.26 2.31
CA SER A 468 -18.39 5.06 3.43
C SER A 468 -17.41 5.12 4.60
N ASP A 469 -17.61 6.05 5.55
CA ASP A 469 -16.92 6.03 6.84
C ASP A 469 -17.75 5.39 7.96
N MET A 470 -18.98 4.97 7.65
CA MET A 470 -19.85 4.24 8.56
C MET A 470 -19.57 2.73 8.50
N GLU A 471 -20.15 1.98 9.43
CA GLU A 471 -20.19 0.52 9.35
C GLU A 471 -21.46 0.04 8.68
N PHE A 472 -21.41 -1.14 8.07
CA PHE A 472 -22.50 -1.68 7.26
C PHE A 472 -23.84 -1.74 8.01
N ASP A 473 -23.84 -2.18 9.27
CA ASP A 473 -25.06 -2.28 10.08
C ASP A 473 -25.65 -0.90 10.46
N GLN A 474 -24.84 0.15 10.47
CA GLN A 474 -25.29 1.54 10.71
C GLN A 474 -25.73 2.22 9.42
N ALA A 475 -25.07 1.87 8.32
CA ALA A 475 -25.37 2.37 6.99
C ALA A 475 -26.68 1.79 6.43
N SER A 476 -27.02 0.55 6.81
CA SER A 476 -28.22 -0.15 6.32
C SER A 476 -29.47 0.26 7.09
N ALA A 477 -30.53 0.63 6.37
CA ALA A 477 -31.83 0.95 6.95
C ALA A 477 -32.56 -0.27 7.58
N SER A 478 -32.12 -1.50 7.28
CA SER A 478 -32.76 -2.75 7.74
C SER A 478 -31.75 -3.88 7.92
N PRO A 479 -32.06 -4.92 8.72
CA PRO A 479 -31.20 -6.09 8.88
C PRO A 479 -30.97 -6.81 7.55
N TRP A 480 -29.70 -6.94 7.15
CA TRP A 480 -29.30 -7.43 5.82
C TRP A 480 -29.86 -8.81 5.46
N ASP A 481 -29.95 -9.74 6.42
CA ASP A 481 -30.50 -11.08 6.17
C ASP A 481 -31.92 -11.02 5.59
N THR A 482 -32.72 -10.07 6.06
CA THR A 482 -34.09 -9.87 5.61
C THR A 482 -34.10 -9.21 4.23
N ASP A 483 -33.31 -8.16 4.05
CA ASP A 483 -33.18 -7.43 2.78
C ASP A 483 -32.67 -8.34 1.66
N TYR A 484 -31.62 -9.10 1.91
CA TYR A 484 -31.02 -10.01 0.94
C TYR A 484 -32.01 -11.08 0.47
N GLN A 485 -32.78 -11.68 1.38
CA GLN A 485 -33.82 -12.64 1.02
C GLN A 485 -34.93 -12.02 0.17
N VAL A 486 -35.28 -10.75 0.42
CA VAL A 486 -36.24 -9.99 -0.38
C VAL A 486 -35.65 -9.69 -1.76
N ILE A 487 -34.43 -9.16 -1.83
CA ILE A 487 -33.71 -8.84 -3.07
C ILE A 487 -33.59 -10.08 -3.95
N ARG A 488 -33.15 -11.22 -3.40
CA ARG A 488 -33.04 -12.48 -4.15
C ARG A 488 -34.37 -12.94 -4.74
N ARG A 489 -35.47 -12.76 -4.01
CA ARG A 489 -36.82 -13.04 -4.53
C ARG A 489 -37.21 -12.09 -5.66
N LYS A 490 -36.88 -10.80 -5.57
CA LYS A 490 -37.14 -9.80 -6.62
C LYS A 490 -36.36 -10.13 -7.91
N PHE A 491 -35.08 -10.44 -7.80
CA PHE A 491 -34.24 -10.84 -8.94
C PHE A 491 -34.77 -12.08 -9.64
N LYS A 492 -35.06 -13.15 -8.88
CA LYS A 492 -35.59 -14.40 -9.42
C LYS A 492 -36.93 -14.21 -10.13
N ARG A 493 -37.82 -13.36 -9.59
CA ARG A 493 -39.10 -13.00 -10.22
C ARG A 493 -38.94 -12.29 -11.56
N LYS A 494 -37.82 -11.59 -11.77
CA LYS A 494 -37.50 -10.88 -13.01
C LYS A 494 -36.63 -11.69 -13.98
N GLY A 495 -36.36 -12.97 -13.66
CA GLY A 495 -35.61 -13.88 -14.53
C GLY A 495 -34.10 -13.91 -14.29
N TYR A 496 -33.60 -13.25 -13.24
CA TYR A 496 -32.17 -13.22 -12.93
C TYR A 496 -31.86 -14.14 -11.73
N ASN A 497 -30.90 -15.05 -11.90
CA ASN A 497 -30.49 -15.97 -10.82
C ASN A 497 -29.35 -15.39 -9.98
N ARG A 498 -28.56 -14.48 -10.56
CA ARG A 498 -27.42 -13.82 -9.92
C ARG A 498 -27.82 -12.48 -9.33
N VAL A 499 -27.55 -12.30 -8.05
CA VAL A 499 -27.65 -11.02 -7.34
C VAL A 499 -26.24 -10.42 -7.26
N PRO A 500 -26.07 -9.11 -7.50
CA PRO A 500 -24.79 -8.44 -7.30
C PRO A 500 -24.24 -8.67 -5.89
N GLU A 501 -22.95 -9.00 -5.81
CA GLU A 501 -22.20 -9.05 -4.55
C GLU A 501 -22.01 -7.65 -3.97
N ILE A 502 -21.97 -7.50 -2.65
CA ILE A 502 -21.66 -6.22 -2.01
C ILE A 502 -20.27 -6.27 -1.40
N VAL A 503 -19.46 -5.26 -1.69
CA VAL A 503 -18.21 -4.98 -0.99
C VAL A 503 -18.37 -3.65 -0.28
N PHE A 504 -18.56 -3.69 1.02
CA PHE A 504 -18.69 -2.51 1.85
C PHE A 504 -17.32 -2.11 2.38
N TRP A 505 -16.84 -0.94 1.99
CA TRP A 505 -15.52 -0.43 2.27
C TRP A 505 -15.59 0.77 3.23
N ASN A 506 -15.23 0.54 4.48
CA ASN A 506 -15.04 1.58 5.48
C ASN A 506 -13.70 2.31 5.24
N LEU A 507 -13.78 3.57 4.80
CA LEU A 507 -12.66 4.42 4.42
C LEU A 507 -12.06 5.19 5.60
N ARG A 508 -12.73 5.21 6.75
CA ARG A 508 -12.21 5.80 7.98
C ARG A 508 -11.58 4.71 8.83
N ASN A 509 -10.58 5.11 9.62
CA ASN A 509 -9.82 4.20 10.45
C ASN A 509 -10.75 3.55 11.49
N SER A 510 -11.14 2.30 11.28
CA SER A 510 -11.87 1.52 12.26
C SER A 510 -11.09 0.24 12.55
N ARG A 511 -11.13 -0.21 13.81
CA ARG A 511 -10.55 -1.49 14.24
C ARG A 511 -11.35 -2.69 13.71
N ALA A 512 -12.18 -2.52 12.67
CA ALA A 512 -12.95 -3.60 12.10
C ALA A 512 -12.02 -4.46 11.24
N THR A 513 -12.05 -5.78 11.42
CA THR A 513 -11.41 -6.70 10.46
C THR A 513 -12.37 -6.87 9.28
N PRO A 514 -11.89 -6.94 8.03
CA PRO A 514 -12.69 -7.47 6.94
C PRO A 514 -13.31 -8.80 7.34
N VAL A 515 -14.62 -8.93 7.12
CA VAL A 515 -15.35 -10.17 7.38
C VAL A 515 -16.05 -10.53 6.07
N PRO A 516 -15.86 -11.74 5.53
CA PRO A 516 -16.78 -12.28 4.57
C PRO A 516 -18.01 -12.66 5.40
N SER A 517 -19.06 -11.84 5.34
CA SER A 517 -20.36 -12.28 5.83
C SER A 517 -20.73 -13.55 5.06
N LYS A 518 -21.41 -14.49 5.72
CA LYS A 518 -21.89 -15.75 5.12
C LYS A 518 -22.87 -15.54 3.95
N GLN A 519 -23.11 -14.31 3.50
CA GLN A 519 -24.18 -13.91 2.59
C GLN A 519 -23.77 -12.82 1.57
N GLN A 520 -22.71 -13.06 0.78
CA GLN A 520 -22.32 -12.20 -0.36
C GLN A 520 -22.00 -10.73 -0.02
N VAL A 521 -21.70 -10.43 1.25
CA VAL A 521 -21.19 -9.12 1.69
C VAL A 521 -19.76 -9.30 2.17
N ALA A 522 -18.82 -8.58 1.57
CA ALA A 522 -17.46 -8.44 2.06
C ALA A 522 -17.33 -7.08 2.74
N LEU A 523 -16.91 -7.07 4.00
CA LEU A 523 -16.52 -5.84 4.68
C LEU A 523 -15.02 -5.61 4.42
N VAL A 524 -14.62 -4.40 4.05
CA VAL A 524 -13.22 -3.98 3.88
C VAL A 524 -13.01 -2.73 4.74
N SER A 525 -11.94 -2.69 5.53
CA SER A 525 -11.64 -1.55 6.39
C SER A 525 -10.25 -1.01 6.10
N GLY A 526 -10.10 0.30 6.24
CA GLY A 526 -8.85 0.99 6.01
C GLY A 526 -8.48 1.09 4.54
N PHE A 527 -7.40 1.82 4.28
CA PHE A 527 -6.98 2.15 2.93
C PHE A 527 -5.48 1.86 2.77
N SER A 528 -5.13 0.85 1.99
CA SER A 528 -3.74 0.54 1.62
C SER A 528 -3.62 0.20 0.14
N LYS A 529 -2.44 0.46 -0.43
CA LYS A 529 -2.13 0.18 -1.83
C LYS A 529 -2.42 -1.27 -2.19
N ASN A 530 -1.97 -2.22 -1.37
CA ASN A 530 -2.24 -3.64 -1.59
C ASN A 530 -3.72 -3.99 -1.53
N LEU A 531 -4.51 -3.39 -0.62
CA LEU A 531 -5.94 -3.69 -0.58
C LEU A 531 -6.62 -3.22 -1.87
N VAL A 532 -6.34 -2.00 -2.31
CA VAL A 532 -6.85 -1.49 -3.59
C VAL A 532 -6.40 -2.36 -4.75
N THR A 533 -5.14 -2.74 -4.82
CA THR A 533 -4.64 -3.64 -5.87
C THR A 533 -5.31 -5.01 -5.82
N VAL A 534 -5.32 -5.71 -4.68
CA VAL A 534 -5.92 -7.05 -4.54
C VAL A 534 -7.42 -7.03 -4.87
N PHE A 535 -8.17 -6.04 -4.36
CA PHE A 535 -9.61 -5.95 -4.62
C PHE A 535 -9.96 -5.50 -6.04
N LEU A 536 -9.14 -4.65 -6.66
CA LEU A 536 -9.35 -4.21 -8.05
C LEU A 536 -8.84 -5.23 -9.08
N GLU A 537 -7.87 -6.08 -8.73
CA GLU A 537 -7.22 -7.02 -9.66
C GLU A 537 -7.77 -8.44 -9.62
N GLU A 538 -8.36 -8.91 -8.52
CA GLU A 538 -8.75 -10.33 -8.41
C GLU A 538 -10.20 -10.60 -8.83
N GLY A 539 -11.10 -9.62 -8.68
CA GLY A 539 -12.47 -9.75 -9.17
C GLY A 539 -13.35 -10.73 -8.38
N GLU A 540 -12.88 -11.36 -7.30
CA GLU A 540 -13.62 -12.26 -6.41
C GLU A 540 -13.64 -11.76 -4.95
N ILE A 541 -14.68 -12.12 -4.18
CA ILE A 541 -14.69 -11.93 -2.72
C ILE A 541 -13.75 -12.97 -2.10
N LEU A 542 -12.52 -12.56 -1.83
CA LEU A 542 -11.56 -13.36 -1.08
C LEU A 542 -11.89 -13.31 0.42
N SER A 543 -11.71 -14.43 1.11
CA SER A 543 -11.71 -14.42 2.58
C SER A 543 -10.59 -13.51 3.08
N PRO A 544 -10.68 -12.89 4.26
CA PRO A 544 -9.63 -12.04 4.82
C PRO A 544 -8.30 -12.77 4.91
N GLU A 545 -8.32 -14.06 5.23
CA GLU A 545 -7.15 -14.93 5.21
C GLU A 545 -6.59 -15.07 3.80
N ALA A 546 -7.43 -15.31 2.80
CA ALA A 546 -7.01 -15.37 1.41
C ALA A 546 -6.45 -14.03 0.91
N VAL A 547 -7.05 -12.89 1.30
CA VAL A 547 -6.52 -11.53 1.01
C VAL A 547 -5.13 -11.36 1.62
N MET A 548 -4.95 -11.71 2.90
CA MET A 548 -3.66 -11.63 3.57
C MET A 548 -2.63 -12.52 2.88
N MET A 549 -2.97 -13.80 2.65
CA MET A 549 -2.07 -14.77 2.03
C MET A 549 -1.68 -14.38 0.60
N GLN A 550 -2.62 -13.85 -0.18
CA GLN A 550 -2.36 -13.33 -1.52
C GLN A 550 -1.48 -12.08 -1.48
N ALA A 551 -1.67 -11.19 -0.50
CA ALA A 551 -0.83 -10.02 -0.34
C ALA A 551 0.63 -10.35 0.04
N ILE A 552 0.91 -11.59 0.46
CA ILE A 552 2.24 -12.10 0.83
C ILE A 552 2.68 -13.34 0.02
N SER A 553 2.04 -13.62 -1.14
CA SER A 553 2.32 -14.81 -1.95
C SER A 553 3.38 -14.61 -3.03
N GLY A 554 3.67 -13.36 -3.41
CA GLY A 554 4.61 -13.02 -4.48
C GLY A 554 6.03 -13.61 -4.29
N ASP A 555 6.76 -13.73 -5.39
CA ASP A 555 8.08 -14.39 -5.43
C ASP A 555 9.09 -13.75 -4.46
N GLU A 556 9.00 -12.43 -4.26
CA GLU A 556 9.85 -11.71 -3.30
C GLU A 556 9.64 -12.19 -1.86
N TYR A 557 8.43 -12.62 -1.52
CA TYR A 557 8.12 -13.16 -0.19
C TYR A 557 8.65 -14.56 0.03
N GLN A 558 8.93 -15.33 -1.03
CA GLN A 558 9.48 -16.68 -0.91
C GLN A 558 10.97 -16.66 -0.54
N LYS A 559 11.66 -15.54 -0.77
CA LYS A 559 13.06 -15.34 -0.36
C LYS A 559 13.23 -15.21 1.17
N LEU A 560 12.16 -14.95 1.91
CA LEU A 560 12.22 -14.66 3.34
C LEU A 560 12.36 -15.93 4.17
N VAL A 561 13.35 -15.95 5.07
CA VAL A 561 13.67 -17.10 5.92
C VAL A 561 13.72 -16.68 7.39
N VAL A 562 13.10 -17.45 8.27
CA VAL A 562 13.21 -17.26 9.73
C VAL A 562 14.34 -18.10 10.26
N PHE A 563 15.21 -17.48 11.05
CA PHE A 563 16.30 -18.14 11.77
C PHE A 563 15.95 -18.13 13.25
N GLU A 564 15.74 -19.32 13.82
CA GLU A 564 15.65 -19.50 15.26
C GLU A 564 17.06 -19.69 15.83
N LEU A 565 17.29 -19.17 17.04
CA LEU A 565 18.52 -19.37 17.80
C LEU A 565 18.57 -20.77 18.41
#